data_AF-A0A8T8K812-F1
#
_entry.id   AF-A0A8T8K812-F1
#
_cell.length_a   1.000
_cell.length_b   1.000
_cell.length_c   1.000
_cell.angle_alpha   90.00
_cell.angle_beta   90.00
_cell.angle_gamma   90.00
#
_symmetry.space_group_name_H-M   'P 1'
#
loop_
_entity.id
_entity.type
_entity.pdbx_description
1 polymer ?
#
loop_
_entity_poly.entity_id
_entity_poly.type
_entity_poly.pdbx_seq_one_letter_code
_entity_poly.pdbx_strand_id
1 'polypeptide(L)'
;MPKKIFFILFLMISSGTLIFVLSGNFSTYETEKVSSLNSSNLTMMFTGDVMLSRGVNSALESNVNVFNDLTPLFKSSDMVVVNLEGPFTRVTTPTKAVISLK
;
A
#
# COMPACT_ATOMS: atom_id res chain seq x y z
N MET A 1 -52.46 39.51 0.58
CA MET A 1 -51.10 39.20 1.08
C MET A 1 -50.75 37.70 1.30
N PRO A 2 -51.68 36.71 1.44
CA PRO A 2 -51.28 35.34 1.83
C PRO A 2 -50.61 34.52 0.71
N LYS A 3 -50.90 34.82 -0.57
CA LYS A 3 -50.37 34.05 -1.72
C LYS A 3 -48.83 34.09 -1.83
N LYS A 4 -48.19 35.18 -1.41
CA LYS A 4 -46.72 35.33 -1.45
C LYS A 4 -46.04 34.46 -0.38
N ILE A 5 -46.68 34.29 0.78
CA ILE A 5 -46.17 33.48 1.89
C ILE A 5 -46.24 31.99 1.54
N PHE A 6 -47.34 31.54 0.92
CA PHE A 6 -47.46 30.17 0.42
C PHE A 6 -46.42 29.84 -0.65
N PHE A 7 -46.10 30.80 -1.54
CA PHE A 7 -45.08 30.60 -2.56
C PHE A 7 -43.68 30.42 -1.98
N ILE A 8 -43.32 31.22 -0.96
CA ILE A 8 -42.02 31.11 -0.27
C ILE A 8 -41.91 29.78 0.49
N LEU A 9 -42.99 29.35 1.14
CA LEU A 9 -43.02 28.08 1.88
C LEU A 9 -42.85 26.88 0.93
N PHE A 10 -43.51 26.91 -0.23
CA PHE A 10 -43.37 25.88 -1.26
C PHE A 10 -41.93 25.81 -1.81
N LEU A 11 -41.28 26.96 -2.01
CA LEU A 11 -39.92 27.04 -2.53
C LEU A 11 -38.88 26.50 -1.55
N MET A 12 -39.08 26.73 -0.24
CA MET A 12 -38.23 26.18 0.82
C MET A 12 -38.37 24.65 0.94
N ILE A 13 -39.59 24.13 0.80
CA ILE A 13 -39.85 22.68 0.86
C ILE A 13 -39.24 21.97 -0.36
N SER A 14 -39.36 22.55 -1.56
CA SER A 14 -38.78 21.94 -2.76
C SER A 14 -37.25 22.00 -2.79
N SER A 15 -36.63 23.06 -2.25
CA SER A 15 -35.17 23.11 -2.14
C SER A 15 -34.62 22.10 -1.12
N GLY A 16 -35.35 21.88 -0.02
CA GLY A 16 -34.96 20.91 1.00
C GLY A 16 -34.99 19.46 0.49
N THR A 17 -36.02 19.09 -0.27
CA THR A 17 -36.12 17.74 -0.86
C THR A 17 -35.09 17.53 -1.96
N LEU A 18 -34.76 18.56 -2.75
CA LEU A 18 -33.72 18.47 -3.77
C LEU A 18 -32.33 18.22 -3.17
N ILE A 19 -31.98 18.92 -2.08
CA ILE A 19 -30.70 18.72 -1.38
C ILE A 19 -30.63 17.31 -0.78
N PHE A 20 -31.73 16.79 -0.23
CA PHE A 20 -31.79 15.44 0.34
C PHE A 20 -31.63 14.35 -0.74
N VAL A 21 -32.22 14.52 -1.92
CA VAL A 21 -32.05 13.59 -3.05
C VAL A 21 -30.63 13.64 -3.62
N LEU A 22 -30.02 14.83 -3.70
CA LEU A 22 -28.63 14.98 -4.14
C LEU A 22 -27.61 14.41 -3.15
N SER A 23 -27.87 14.51 -1.84
CA SER A 23 -27.01 13.95 -0.79
C SER A 23 -27.24 12.45 -0.53
N GLY A 24 -28.39 11.91 -0.95
CA GLY A 24 -28.72 10.48 -0.85
C GLY A 24 -27.96 9.56 -1.80
N ASN A 25 -27.22 10.09 -2.79
CA ASN A 25 -26.31 9.30 -3.65
C ASN A 25 -24.92 9.12 -3.00
N PHE A 26 -24.86 9.02 -1.66
CA PHE A 26 -23.66 8.55 -1.00
C PHE A 26 -23.45 7.11 -1.44
N SER A 27 -22.47 6.93 -2.31
CA SER A 27 -22.03 5.65 -2.84
C SER A 27 -21.67 4.75 -1.65
N THR A 28 -22.61 3.89 -1.27
CA THR A 28 -22.30 2.73 -0.46
C THR A 28 -21.32 1.93 -1.32
N TYR A 29 -20.04 1.98 -0.97
CA TYR A 29 -19.09 0.98 -1.41
C TYR A 29 -19.69 -0.35 -0.97
N GLU A 30 -20.33 -1.05 -1.90
CA GLU A 30 -20.65 -2.44 -1.69
C GLU A 30 -19.31 -3.13 -1.50
N THR A 31 -19.01 -3.50 -0.26
CA THR A 31 -18.03 -4.53 0.00
C THR A 31 -18.58 -5.76 -0.70
N GLU A 32 -18.09 -6.02 -1.92
CA GLU A 32 -18.36 -7.24 -2.65
C GLU A 32 -18.22 -8.38 -1.66
N LYS A 33 -19.33 -9.06 -1.42
CA LYS A 33 -19.36 -10.24 -0.58
C LYS A 33 -18.56 -11.28 -1.34
N VAL A 34 -17.26 -11.38 -1.03
CA VAL A 34 -16.30 -12.23 -1.72
C VAL A 34 -16.92 -13.63 -1.83
N SER A 35 -17.35 -13.95 -3.04
CA SER A 35 -17.98 -15.22 -3.39
C SER A 35 -17.08 -16.33 -2.88
N SER A 36 -17.60 -17.20 -2.01
CA SER A 36 -16.95 -18.37 -1.41
C SER A 36 -15.49 -18.51 -1.82
N LEU A 37 -14.61 -17.84 -1.07
CA LEU A 37 -13.17 -17.90 -1.29
C LEU A 37 -12.80 -19.37 -1.42
N ASN A 38 -12.49 -19.79 -2.65
CA ASN A 38 -11.75 -21.00 -2.86
C ASN A 38 -10.43 -20.73 -2.14
N SER A 39 -10.27 -21.28 -0.94
CA SER A 39 -9.22 -20.87 0.00
C SER A 39 -7.89 -21.41 -0.52
N SER A 40 -7.34 -20.73 -1.52
CA SER A 40 -5.97 -20.90 -1.91
C SER A 40 -5.10 -20.29 -0.81
N ASN A 41 -4.15 -21.07 -0.32
CA ASN A 41 -3.17 -20.56 0.62
C ASN A 41 -2.24 -19.63 -0.15
N LEU A 42 -2.26 -18.35 0.21
CA LEU A 42 -1.31 -17.35 -0.29
C LEU A 42 -0.09 -17.34 0.62
N THR A 43 1.10 -17.45 0.02
CA THR A 43 2.37 -17.46 0.73
C THR A 43 3.11 -16.14 0.47
N MET A 44 3.38 -15.39 1.54
CA MET A 44 4.12 -14.13 1.47
C MET A 44 5.42 -14.24 2.25
N MET A 45 6.51 -13.74 1.66
CA MET A 45 7.80 -13.64 2.32
C MET A 45 8.15 -12.18 2.60
N PHE A 46 8.46 -11.88 3.85
CA PHE A 46 8.89 -10.55 4.29
C PHE A 46 10.34 -10.60 4.75
N THR A 47 11.13 -9.63 4.34
CA THR A 47 12.44 -9.37 4.93
C THR A 47 12.36 -8.16 5.87
N GLY A 48 13.23 -8.13 6.88
CA GLY A 48 13.56 -6.88 7.56
C GLY A 48 14.45 -5.99 6.69
N ASP A 49 15.08 -5.00 7.30
CA ASP A 49 16.07 -4.12 6.65
C ASP A 49 17.14 -4.94 5.95
N VAL A 50 17.22 -4.76 4.63
CA VAL A 50 18.29 -5.34 3.84
C VAL A 50 19.38 -4.30 3.67
N MET A 51 20.56 -4.61 4.19
CA MET A 51 21.80 -3.91 3.88
C MET A 51 22.57 -4.70 2.82
N LEU A 52 22.69 -4.12 1.63
CA LEU A 52 23.49 -4.67 0.56
C LEU A 52 24.98 -4.32 0.80
N SER A 53 25.87 -5.23 0.40
CA SER A 53 27.31 -5.10 0.65
C SER A 53 27.93 -3.90 -0.10
N ARG A 54 29.22 -3.67 0.12
CA ARG A 54 29.98 -2.63 -0.59
C ARG A 54 30.07 -2.94 -2.08
N GLY A 55 30.05 -1.89 -2.90
CA GLY A 55 30.22 -2.02 -4.35
C GLY A 55 28.97 -2.48 -5.10
N VAL A 56 27.84 -2.62 -4.40
CA VAL A 56 26.57 -3.01 -5.02
C VAL A 56 26.08 -1.98 -6.06
N ASN A 57 26.42 -0.70 -5.90
CA ASN A 57 26.11 0.33 -6.90
C ASN A 57 26.66 -0.05 -8.29
N SER A 58 27.92 -0.51 -8.36
CA SER A 58 28.52 -0.92 -9.63
C SER A 58 27.88 -2.18 -10.21
N ALA A 59 27.41 -3.10 -9.35
CA ALA A 59 26.64 -4.26 -9.77
C ALA A 59 25.30 -3.84 -10.38
N LEU A 60 24.59 -2.92 -9.72
CA LEU A 60 23.32 -2.37 -10.20
C LEU A 60 23.49 -1.59 -11.52
N GLU A 61 24.53 -0.75 -11.63
CA GLU A 61 24.88 -0.04 -12.86
C GLU A 61 25.18 -1.01 -14.02
N SER A 62 25.72 -2.18 -13.69
CA SER A 62 25.99 -3.26 -14.66
C SER A 62 24.80 -4.20 -14.89
N ASN A 63 23.60 -3.86 -14.40
CA ASN A 63 22.39 -4.68 -14.45
C ASN A 63 22.53 -6.08 -13.84
N VAL A 64 23.40 -6.23 -12.83
CA VAL A 64 23.54 -7.49 -12.08
C VAL A 64 22.40 -7.60 -11.08
N ASN A 65 21.75 -8.77 -11.07
CA ASN A 65 20.74 -9.08 -10.06
C ASN A 65 21.41 -9.37 -8.70
N VAL A 66 21.31 -8.41 -7.78
CA VAL A 66 21.87 -8.48 -6.42
C VAL A 66 21.16 -9.49 -5.51
N PHE A 67 20.00 -10.01 -5.94
CA PHE A 67 19.23 -11.03 -5.23
C PHE A 67 19.28 -12.41 -5.90
N ASN A 68 20.19 -12.62 -6.86
CA ASN A 68 20.23 -13.85 -7.65
C ASN A 68 20.27 -15.12 -6.77
N ASP A 69 21.08 -15.10 -5.72
CA ASP A 69 21.25 -16.24 -4.81
C ASP A 69 20.00 -16.53 -3.95
N LEU A 70 19.11 -15.54 -3.80
CA LEU A 70 17.84 -15.68 -3.09
C LEU A 70 16.69 -16.11 -4.00
N THR A 71 16.91 -16.18 -5.32
CA THR A 71 15.88 -16.57 -6.28
C THR A 71 15.18 -17.89 -5.93
N PRO A 72 15.87 -18.97 -5.49
CA PRO A 72 15.19 -20.20 -5.10
C PRO A 72 14.22 -20.00 -3.93
N LEU A 73 14.58 -19.12 -2.98
CA LEU A 73 13.72 -18.77 -1.84
C LEU A 73 12.54 -17.89 -2.27
N PHE A 74 12.77 -16.94 -3.17
CA PHE A 74 11.69 -16.08 -3.69
C PHE A 74 10.65 -16.88 -4.46
N LYS A 75 11.07 -17.94 -5.15
CA LYS A 75 10.18 -18.83 -5.91
C LYS A 75 9.29 -19.72 -5.04
N SER A 76 9.55 -19.86 -3.74
CA SER A 76 8.66 -20.61 -2.83
C SER A 76 7.51 -19.77 -2.27
N SER A 77 7.41 -18.51 -2.67
CA SER A 77 6.36 -17.58 -2.23
C SER A 77 5.65 -16.94 -3.41
N ASP A 78 4.36 -16.65 -3.24
CA ASP A 78 3.55 -15.93 -4.23
C ASP A 78 3.90 -14.44 -4.29
N MET A 79 4.37 -13.89 -3.15
CA MET A 79 4.80 -12.50 -3.04
C MET A 79 6.01 -12.37 -2.11
N VAL A 80 6.97 -11.53 -2.52
CA VAL A 80 8.14 -11.16 -1.71
C VAL A 80 8.12 -9.65 -1.46
N VAL A 81 8.27 -9.27 -0.20
CA VAL A 81 8.41 -7.87 0.25
C VAL A 81 9.79 -7.70 0.87
N VAL A 82 10.57 -6.78 0.31
CA VAL A 82 11.94 -6.50 0.75
C VAL A 82 12.02 -5.07 1.28
N ASN A 83 12.44 -4.88 2.54
CA ASN A 83 12.66 -3.53 3.07
C ASN A 83 13.99 -2.96 2.57
N LEU A 84 13.91 -1.86 1.81
CA LEU A 84 15.03 -1.15 1.20
C LEU A 84 15.12 0.32 1.68
N GLU A 85 14.84 0.58 2.96
CA GLU A 85 14.95 1.94 3.54
C GLU A 85 16.39 2.48 3.56
N GLY A 86 17.39 1.61 3.68
CA GLY A 86 18.80 2.03 3.68
C GLY A 86 19.75 0.97 3.12
N PRO A 87 19.56 0.43 1.91
CA PRO A 87 20.28 -0.75 1.48
C PRO A 87 21.74 -0.51 1.12
N PHE A 88 22.19 0.75 1.10
CA PHE A 88 23.54 1.10 0.70
C PHE A 88 24.28 1.79 1.83
N THR A 89 25.56 1.44 1.97
CA THR A 89 26.50 2.17 2.82
C THR A 89 27.50 2.94 1.98
N ARG A 90 27.83 4.16 2.42
CA ARG A 90 28.94 4.96 1.87
C ARG A 90 30.29 4.59 2.50
N VAL A 91 30.29 3.73 3.52
CA VAL A 91 31.49 3.35 4.26
C VAL A 91 32.25 2.30 3.44
N THR A 92 33.44 2.66 2.98
CA THR A 92 34.33 1.80 2.19
C THR A 92 35.20 0.89 3.05
N THR A 93 35.37 1.20 4.35
CA THR A 93 36.21 0.47 5.30
C THR A 93 35.39 -0.35 6.31
N PRO A 94 35.79 -1.58 6.67
CA PRO A 94 35.08 -2.38 7.68
C PRO A 94 35.21 -1.75 9.07
N THR A 95 34.19 -1.02 9.48
CA THR A 95 33.91 -0.72 10.89
C THR A 95 33.30 -1.96 11.53
N LYS A 96 34.12 -3.01 11.77
CA LYS A 96 33.72 -4.06 12.71
C LYS A 96 33.78 -3.46 14.11
N ALA A 97 32.66 -2.96 14.62
CA ALA A 97 32.40 -3.17 16.03
C ALA A 97 32.05 -4.65 16.16
N VAL A 98 32.95 -5.45 16.74
CA VAL A 98 32.61 -6.80 17.16
C VAL A 98 31.49 -6.65 18.18
N ILE A 99 30.25 -6.90 17.78
CA ILE A 99 29.14 -6.98 18.71
C ILE A 99 29.40 -8.27 19.50
N SER A 100 29.94 -8.12 20.71
CA SER A 100 30.08 -9.23 21.63
C SER A 100 28.67 -9.65 22.05
N LEU A 101 28.20 -10.76 21.49
CA LEU A 101 27.01 -11.43 22.01
C LEU A 101 27.43 -12.05 23.34
N LYS A 102 26.96 -11.44 24.43
CA LYS A 102 27.12 -11.97 25.79
C LYS A 102 26.07 -13.05 26.04
#